data_AF-A0A7V2DD17-F1
#
_entry.id   AF-A0A7V2DD17-F1
#
_cell.length_a   1.000
_cell.length_b   1.000
_cell.length_c   1.000
_cell.angle_alpha   90.00
_cell.angle_beta   90.00
_cell.angle_gamma   90.00
#
_symmetry.space_group_name_H-M   'P 1'
#
loop_
_entity.id
_entity.type
_entity.pdbx_description
1 polymer ?
#
loop_
_entity_poly.entity_id
_entity_poly.type
_entity_poly.pdbx_seq_one_letter_code
_entity_poly.pdbx_strand_id
1 'polypeptide(L)'
;MTQQLVRILTAVFCIIALCLTGCAGMNATFDKIKDNIAGLRAEKPPIATSLEQMPVDAGAITHAIYKNITLVHDDAGAIRVNFTGAAISQLPSDHRVLRNFRLSEAHLYEHEPSYIKGALFLEDAIGRRSSISYEAEYRRTGDTITVETIDVKPIYSRVPEPVMFVVPAHRISPDRDGLPSTFTGMLEFAASRAVNPTQREAGFDGVREYVVMVFLLDRISPSAKFDFMVAEESASHGGYKESTRYMDFDGWRIALLSGKFRLVGDAASPMTTLGGDEAESRLYFKAIYIPGREAGFIRIPKMVGRYCMGGPQG
;
A
#
# COMPACT_ATOMS: atom_id res chain seq x y z
N MET A 1 43.12 -29.47 -34.14
CA MET A 1 42.16 -28.35 -34.18
C MET A 1 40.69 -28.78 -34.17
N THR A 2 40.33 -29.99 -34.60
CA THR A 2 38.92 -30.43 -34.72
C THR A 2 38.25 -30.77 -33.38
N GLN A 3 38.99 -31.20 -32.36
CA GLN A 3 38.40 -31.66 -31.09
C GLN A 3 38.01 -30.52 -30.12
N GLN A 4 38.69 -29.37 -30.18
CA GLN A 4 38.31 -28.17 -29.39
C GLN A 4 37.09 -27.47 -29.98
N LEU A 5 36.96 -27.45 -31.32
CA LEU A 5 35.82 -26.87 -32.01
C LEU A 5 34.53 -27.62 -31.71
N VAL A 6 34.58 -28.96 -31.62
CA VAL A 6 33.42 -29.79 -31.23
C VAL A 6 33.00 -29.49 -29.79
N ARG A 7 33.93 -29.36 -28.83
CA ARG A 7 33.59 -29.07 -27.43
C ARG A 7 32.97 -27.68 -27.23
N ILE A 8 33.42 -26.68 -27.98
CA ILE A 8 32.84 -25.32 -27.95
C ILE A 8 31.45 -25.35 -28.60
N LEU A 9 31.25 -26.06 -29.72
CA LEU A 9 29.93 -26.18 -30.34
C LEU A 9 28.92 -26.91 -29.44
N THR A 10 29.33 -27.97 -28.73
CA THR A 10 28.44 -28.69 -27.82
C THR A 10 28.08 -27.86 -26.58
N ALA A 11 29.01 -27.07 -26.04
CA ALA A 11 28.73 -26.16 -24.93
C ALA A 11 27.78 -25.02 -25.34
N VAL A 12 27.95 -24.46 -26.54
CA VAL A 12 27.06 -23.43 -27.09
C VAL A 12 25.67 -24.00 -27.40
N PHE A 13 25.56 -25.23 -27.91
CA PHE A 13 24.27 -25.88 -28.12
C PHE A 13 23.55 -26.22 -26.80
N CYS A 14 24.28 -26.61 -25.74
CA CYS A 14 23.69 -26.83 -24.42
C CYS A 14 23.19 -25.53 -23.78
N ILE A 15 23.90 -24.41 -23.95
CA ILE A 15 23.46 -23.09 -23.44
C ILE A 15 22.26 -22.56 -24.24
N ILE A 16 22.24 -22.72 -25.57
CA ILE A 16 21.11 -22.33 -26.41
C ILE A 16 19.89 -23.23 -26.14
N ALA A 17 20.07 -24.53 -25.91
CA ALA A 17 18.97 -25.44 -25.52
C ALA A 17 18.41 -25.13 -24.12
N LEU A 18 19.26 -24.68 -23.18
CA LEU A 18 18.82 -24.19 -21.86
C LEU A 18 18.12 -22.82 -21.95
N CYS A 19 18.50 -21.96 -22.90
CA CYS A 19 17.82 -20.68 -23.13
C CYS A 19 16.49 -20.84 -23.91
N LEU A 20 16.34 -21.85 -24.77
CA LEU A 20 15.12 -22.07 -25.57
C LEU A 20 14.06 -22.94 -24.87
N THR A 21 14.44 -23.74 -23.87
CA THR A 21 13.47 -24.46 -23.01
C THR A 21 12.98 -23.64 -21.82
N GLY A 22 13.63 -22.49 -21.54
CA GLY A 22 13.27 -21.57 -20.45
C GLY A 22 12.07 -20.65 -20.70
N CYS A 23 11.60 -20.48 -21.94
CA CYS A 23 10.49 -19.56 -22.24
C CYS A 23 9.10 -20.23 -22.30
N ALA A 24 9.03 -21.53 -22.58
CA ALA A 24 7.75 -22.25 -22.64
C ALA A 24 7.15 -22.49 -21.24
N GLY A 25 7.99 -22.68 -20.22
CA GLY A 25 7.55 -22.77 -18.81
C GLY A 25 7.19 -21.43 -18.19
N MET A 26 7.76 -20.33 -18.68
CA MET A 26 7.54 -19.00 -18.12
C MET A 26 6.18 -18.43 -18.55
N ASN A 27 5.72 -18.70 -19.78
CA ASN A 27 4.37 -18.36 -20.22
C ASN A 27 3.31 -19.20 -19.52
N ALA A 28 3.51 -20.51 -19.33
CA ALA A 28 2.58 -21.34 -18.55
C ALA A 28 2.53 -20.93 -17.05
N THR A 29 3.62 -20.38 -16.52
CA THR A 29 3.67 -19.81 -15.16
C THR A 29 3.04 -18.42 -15.11
N PHE A 30 3.21 -17.59 -16.15
CA PHE A 30 2.54 -16.30 -16.29
C PHE A 30 1.04 -16.45 -16.49
N ASP A 31 0.60 -17.44 -17.26
CA ASP A 31 -0.80 -17.79 -17.47
C ASP A 31 -1.39 -18.41 -16.20
N LYS A 32 -0.68 -19.29 -15.47
CA LYS A 32 -1.09 -19.72 -14.13
C LYS A 32 -1.14 -18.57 -13.10
N ILE A 33 -0.26 -17.59 -13.20
CA ILE A 33 -0.27 -16.40 -12.33
C ILE A 33 -1.41 -15.46 -12.73
N LYS A 34 -1.69 -15.29 -14.03
CA LYS A 34 -2.87 -14.58 -14.54
C LYS A 34 -4.16 -15.29 -14.14
N ASP A 35 -4.21 -16.61 -14.21
CA ASP A 35 -5.36 -17.44 -13.82
C ASP A 35 -5.55 -17.46 -12.29
N ASN A 36 -4.48 -17.36 -11.49
CA ASN A 36 -4.57 -17.19 -10.04
C ASN A 36 -4.92 -15.75 -9.64
N ILE A 37 -4.50 -14.73 -10.40
CA ILE A 37 -4.92 -13.33 -10.22
C ILE A 37 -6.37 -13.14 -10.70
N ALA A 38 -6.77 -13.83 -11.76
CA ALA A 38 -8.14 -13.90 -12.26
C ALA A 38 -9.03 -14.73 -11.33
N GLY A 39 -8.50 -15.77 -10.68
CA GLY A 39 -9.19 -16.54 -9.64
C GLY A 39 -9.41 -15.76 -8.34
N LEU A 40 -8.56 -14.77 -8.04
CA LEU A 40 -8.79 -13.79 -6.98
C LEU A 40 -9.64 -12.59 -7.43
N ARG A 41 -9.94 -12.49 -8.73
CA ARG A 41 -10.91 -11.57 -9.35
C ARG A 41 -12.18 -12.30 -9.81
N ALA A 42 -12.33 -13.57 -9.50
CA ALA A 42 -13.56 -14.33 -9.74
C ALA A 42 -14.59 -14.09 -8.63
N GLU A 43 -14.46 -12.98 -7.90
CA GLU A 43 -15.62 -12.42 -7.21
C GLU A 43 -16.58 -11.95 -8.30
N LYS A 44 -17.79 -12.53 -8.28
CA LYS A 44 -18.93 -12.06 -9.06
C LYS A 44 -18.93 -10.52 -9.02
N PRO A 45 -19.09 -9.83 -10.17
CA PRO A 45 -19.13 -8.38 -10.15
C PRO A 45 -20.19 -7.90 -9.15
N PRO A 46 -19.94 -6.79 -8.43
CA PRO A 46 -20.89 -6.30 -7.47
C PRO A 46 -22.24 -6.01 -8.15
N ILE A 47 -23.32 -6.34 -7.46
CA ILE A 47 -24.71 -6.03 -7.83
C ILE A 47 -24.91 -4.51 -7.85
N ALA A 48 -24.25 -3.80 -6.93
CA ALA A 48 -24.27 -2.33 -6.80
C ALA A 48 -22.90 -1.84 -6.33
N THR A 49 -22.46 -0.68 -6.83
CA THR A 49 -21.15 -0.06 -6.46
C THR A 49 -21.29 1.23 -5.67
N SER A 50 -22.52 1.65 -5.35
CA SER A 50 -22.80 2.77 -4.45
C SER A 50 -24.05 2.49 -3.61
N LEU A 51 -24.24 3.23 -2.52
CA LEU A 51 -25.42 3.07 -1.64
C LEU A 51 -26.73 3.34 -2.39
N GLU A 52 -26.73 4.27 -3.35
CA GLU A 52 -27.90 4.66 -4.12
C GLU A 52 -28.36 3.59 -5.11
N GLN A 53 -27.44 2.71 -5.52
CA GLN A 53 -27.74 1.59 -6.42
C GLN A 53 -28.19 0.34 -5.67
N MET A 54 -28.02 0.29 -4.35
CA MET A 54 -28.40 -0.87 -3.55
C MET A 54 -29.92 -0.97 -3.39
N PRO A 55 -30.47 -2.19 -3.28
CA PRO A 55 -31.79 -2.41 -2.70
C PRO A 55 -31.94 -1.67 -1.37
N VAL A 56 -33.12 -1.10 -1.14
CA VAL A 56 -33.38 -0.13 -0.07
C VAL A 56 -32.97 -0.64 1.32
N ASP A 57 -33.23 -1.91 1.61
CA ASP A 57 -32.81 -2.59 2.84
C ASP A 57 -31.30 -2.79 2.93
N ALA A 58 -30.68 -3.31 1.87
CA ALA A 58 -29.24 -3.50 1.78
C ALA A 58 -28.48 -2.18 1.95
N GLY A 59 -28.94 -1.10 1.29
CA GLY A 59 -28.37 0.24 1.43
C GLY A 59 -28.50 0.77 2.87
N ALA A 60 -29.67 0.60 3.50
CA ALA A 60 -29.88 1.02 4.88
C ALA A 60 -28.96 0.28 5.87
N ILE A 61 -28.84 -1.05 5.75
CA ILE A 61 -27.97 -1.86 6.60
C ILE A 61 -26.50 -1.48 6.36
N THR A 62 -26.08 -1.40 5.11
CA THR A 62 -24.70 -1.04 4.72
C THR A 62 -24.29 0.32 5.27
N HIS A 63 -25.18 1.31 5.17
CA HIS A 63 -24.96 2.63 5.74
C HIS A 63 -24.90 2.58 7.28
N ALA A 64 -25.74 1.78 7.93
CA ALA A 64 -25.71 1.62 9.38
C ALA A 64 -24.42 0.93 9.87
N ILE A 65 -23.91 -0.06 9.13
CA ILE A 65 -22.60 -0.69 9.38
C ILE A 65 -21.50 0.35 9.29
N TYR A 66 -21.47 1.13 8.20
CA TYR A 66 -20.51 2.23 8.03
C TYR A 66 -20.53 3.21 9.22
N LYS A 67 -21.71 3.68 9.64
CA LYS A 67 -21.85 4.62 10.78
C LYS A 67 -21.30 4.05 12.07
N ASN A 68 -21.59 2.78 12.38
CA ASN A 68 -21.06 2.14 13.59
C ASN A 68 -19.54 1.99 13.54
N ILE A 69 -18.97 1.75 12.36
CA ILE A 69 -17.53 1.55 12.20
C ILE A 69 -16.75 2.87 12.26
N THR A 70 -17.27 3.94 11.65
CA THR A 70 -16.58 5.24 11.57
C THR A 70 -16.97 6.22 12.68
N LEU A 71 -17.99 5.87 13.48
CA LEU A 71 -18.59 6.70 14.53
C LEU A 71 -19.10 8.04 13.99
N VAL A 72 -19.53 8.07 12.73
CA VAL A 72 -20.17 9.24 12.12
C VAL A 72 -21.65 9.25 12.53
N HIS A 73 -22.04 10.27 13.27
CA HIS A 73 -23.43 10.53 13.62
C HIS A 73 -24.03 11.48 12.59
N ASP A 74 -24.92 10.96 11.75
CA ASP A 74 -25.82 11.74 10.91
C ASP A 74 -27.22 11.14 11.08
N ASP A 75 -28.22 11.99 11.31
CA ASP A 75 -29.60 11.59 11.61
C ASP A 75 -30.44 11.34 10.35
N ALA A 76 -29.84 11.47 9.15
CA ALA A 76 -30.55 11.25 7.91
C ALA A 76 -30.66 9.75 7.55
N GLY A 77 -31.81 9.15 7.83
CA GLY A 77 -32.21 7.85 7.28
C GLY A 77 -33.69 7.59 7.48
N ALA A 78 -34.42 7.32 6.38
CA ALA A 78 -35.86 7.04 6.45
C ALA A 78 -36.20 5.66 7.08
N ILE A 79 -35.25 4.72 7.05
CA ILE A 79 -35.41 3.37 7.60
C ILE A 79 -34.59 3.22 8.87
N ARG A 80 -35.22 2.73 9.93
CA ARG A 80 -34.55 2.49 11.20
C ARG A 80 -33.86 1.13 11.19
N VAL A 81 -32.54 1.15 11.35
CA VAL A 81 -31.73 -0.08 11.49
C VAL A 81 -31.29 -0.22 12.95
N ASN A 82 -31.68 -1.31 13.59
CA ASN A 82 -31.24 -1.67 14.94
C ASN A 82 -30.27 -2.86 14.86
N PHE A 83 -29.25 -2.87 15.71
CA PHE A 83 -28.37 -4.04 15.88
C PHE A 83 -28.74 -4.74 17.18
N THR A 84 -28.82 -6.07 17.17
CA THR A 84 -28.94 -6.84 18.41
C THR A 84 -27.66 -6.71 19.24
N GLY A 85 -27.71 -7.05 20.53
CA GLY A 85 -26.49 -7.10 21.36
C GLY A 85 -25.43 -8.07 20.81
N ALA A 86 -25.86 -9.17 20.17
CA ALA A 86 -24.97 -10.11 19.51
C ALA A 86 -24.27 -9.46 18.31
N ALA A 87 -25.02 -8.82 17.40
CA ALA A 87 -24.45 -8.12 16.26
C ALA A 87 -23.49 -7.00 16.69
N ILE A 88 -23.84 -6.20 17.71
CA ILE A 88 -22.94 -5.16 18.25
C ILE A 88 -21.63 -5.75 18.75
N SER A 89 -21.68 -6.90 19.45
CA SER A 89 -20.47 -7.55 19.98
C SER A 89 -19.54 -8.13 18.91
N GLN A 90 -20.05 -8.34 17.69
CA GLN A 90 -19.28 -8.84 16.55
C GLN A 90 -18.65 -7.72 15.72
N LEU A 91 -19.06 -6.47 15.93
CA LEU A 91 -18.41 -5.34 15.30
C LEU A 91 -16.97 -5.16 15.83
N PRO A 92 -16.02 -4.72 15.00
CA PRO A 92 -14.63 -4.58 15.42
C PRO A 92 -14.50 -3.57 16.57
N SER A 93 -14.13 -4.00 17.76
CA SER A 93 -14.03 -3.13 18.95
C SER A 93 -13.06 -1.96 18.79
N ASP A 94 -12.15 -2.03 17.82
CA ASP A 94 -11.18 -0.99 17.50
C ASP A 94 -11.67 0.03 16.45
N HIS A 95 -12.90 0.52 16.65
CA HIS A 95 -13.51 1.57 15.82
C HIS A 95 -12.70 2.88 15.78
N ARG A 96 -11.79 3.09 16.73
CA ARG A 96 -10.98 4.31 16.83
C ARG A 96 -10.10 4.52 15.61
N VAL A 97 -9.67 3.43 14.99
CA VAL A 97 -8.76 3.45 13.86
C VAL A 97 -9.39 4.03 12.59
N LEU A 98 -10.70 3.80 12.39
CA LEU A 98 -11.46 4.25 11.21
C LEU A 98 -12.31 5.49 11.49
N ARG A 99 -12.10 6.14 12.64
CA ARG A 99 -12.76 7.40 12.98
C ARG A 99 -12.41 8.47 11.94
N ASN A 100 -13.41 9.21 11.50
CA ASN A 100 -13.30 10.29 10.48
C ASN A 100 -12.99 9.81 9.05
N PHE A 101 -12.96 8.51 8.79
CA PHE A 101 -12.96 8.02 7.41
C PHE A 101 -14.33 8.29 6.79
N ARG A 102 -14.31 8.71 5.54
CA ARG A 102 -15.48 8.89 4.68
C ARG A 102 -15.66 7.67 3.82
N LEU A 103 -16.91 7.36 3.49
CA LEU A 103 -17.22 6.32 2.52
C LEU A 103 -16.86 6.83 1.12
N SER A 104 -15.95 6.14 0.43
CA SER A 104 -15.61 6.42 -0.98
C SER A 104 -16.46 5.56 -1.93
N GLU A 105 -16.56 4.27 -1.64
CA GLU A 105 -17.34 3.30 -2.43
C GLU A 105 -18.02 2.28 -1.52
N ALA A 106 -19.17 1.74 -1.95
CA ALA A 106 -19.90 0.69 -1.25
C ALA A 106 -20.35 -0.37 -2.23
N HIS A 107 -19.81 -1.58 -2.10
CA HIS A 107 -20.09 -2.69 -2.99
C HIS A 107 -21.03 -3.69 -2.34
N LEU A 108 -22.06 -4.12 -3.06
CA LEU A 108 -22.95 -5.21 -2.67
C LEU A 108 -22.71 -6.40 -3.60
N TYR A 109 -22.37 -7.57 -3.06
CA TYR A 109 -22.10 -8.79 -3.84
C TYR A 109 -23.24 -9.79 -3.78
N GLU A 110 -23.97 -9.82 -2.66
CA GLU A 110 -25.09 -10.73 -2.42
C GLU A 110 -26.20 -10.04 -1.65
N HIS A 111 -27.44 -10.32 -2.04
CA HIS A 111 -28.64 -9.84 -1.37
C HIS A 111 -29.73 -10.88 -1.50
N GLU A 112 -30.17 -11.36 -0.34
CA GLU A 112 -31.33 -12.22 -0.15
C GLU A 112 -32.27 -11.56 0.87
N PRO A 113 -33.54 -12.02 1.01
CA PRO A 113 -34.52 -11.40 1.91
C PRO A 113 -34.11 -11.26 3.39
N SER A 114 -33.10 -12.02 3.83
CA SER A 114 -32.58 -11.99 5.21
C SER A 114 -31.06 -11.99 5.30
N TYR A 115 -30.36 -11.79 4.19
CA TYR A 115 -28.89 -11.84 4.13
C TYR A 115 -28.32 -10.79 3.16
N ILE A 116 -27.22 -10.15 3.54
CA ILE A 116 -26.41 -9.35 2.62
C ILE A 116 -24.92 -9.62 2.80
N LYS A 117 -24.19 -9.46 1.70
CA LYS A 117 -22.73 -9.48 1.68
C LYS A 117 -22.20 -8.34 0.83
N GLY A 118 -21.23 -7.61 1.35
CA GLY A 118 -20.68 -6.45 0.68
C GLY A 118 -19.29 -6.07 1.14
N ALA A 119 -18.82 -4.92 0.63
CA ALA A 119 -17.60 -4.28 1.06
C ALA A 119 -17.76 -2.75 1.13
N LEU A 120 -17.07 -2.14 2.07
CA LEU A 120 -16.97 -0.69 2.20
C LEU A 120 -15.54 -0.26 1.93
N PHE A 121 -15.37 0.76 1.10
CA PHE A 121 -14.09 1.40 0.82
C PHE A 121 -14.11 2.79 1.45
N LEU A 122 -13.07 3.06 2.22
CA LEU A 122 -13.03 4.18 3.14
C LEU A 122 -11.77 5.01 2.86
N GLU A 123 -11.92 6.33 2.87
CA GLU A 123 -10.82 7.28 2.70
C GLU A 123 -10.95 8.43 3.71
N ASP A 124 -9.84 8.87 4.30
CA ASP A 124 -9.84 10.05 5.18
C ASP A 124 -9.33 11.32 4.48
N ALA A 125 -9.35 12.46 5.18
CA ALA A 125 -8.97 13.75 4.62
C ALA A 125 -7.49 13.87 4.20
N ILE A 126 -6.63 12.95 4.62
CA ILE A 126 -5.20 12.92 4.25
C ILE A 126 -4.90 11.82 3.22
N GLY A 127 -5.93 11.22 2.63
CA GLY A 127 -5.81 10.20 1.59
C GLY A 127 -5.47 8.81 2.12
N ARG A 128 -5.56 8.55 3.44
CA ARG A 128 -5.43 7.17 3.93
C ARG A 128 -6.62 6.36 3.48
N ARG A 129 -6.36 5.12 3.04
CA ARG A 129 -7.39 4.20 2.56
C ARG A 129 -7.48 2.95 3.43
N SER A 130 -8.69 2.48 3.64
CA SER A 130 -8.99 1.19 4.26
C SER A 130 -10.21 0.57 3.60
N SER A 131 -10.29 -0.76 3.63
CA SER A 131 -11.44 -1.48 3.11
C SER A 131 -11.86 -2.54 4.11
N ILE A 132 -13.15 -2.84 4.13
CA ILE A 132 -13.73 -3.90 4.97
C ILE A 132 -14.75 -4.68 4.15
N SER A 133 -14.81 -5.99 4.34
CA SER A 133 -15.94 -6.81 3.91
C SER A 133 -16.91 -6.98 5.07
N TYR A 134 -18.17 -7.17 4.74
CA TYR A 134 -19.19 -7.53 5.72
C TYR A 134 -20.14 -8.59 5.18
N GLU A 135 -20.63 -9.42 6.08
CA GLU A 135 -21.74 -10.34 5.90
C GLU A 135 -22.72 -10.11 7.05
N ALA A 136 -24.02 -9.97 6.76
CA ALA A 136 -25.01 -9.67 7.78
C ALA A 136 -26.32 -10.42 7.53
N GLU A 137 -26.84 -11.04 8.58
CA GLU A 137 -28.19 -11.59 8.61
C GLU A 137 -29.13 -10.60 9.29
N TYR A 138 -30.32 -10.42 8.73
CA TYR A 138 -31.26 -9.42 9.21
C TYR A 138 -32.71 -9.88 9.06
N ARG A 139 -33.57 -9.20 9.83
CA ARG A 139 -35.03 -9.35 9.75
C ARG A 139 -35.67 -7.99 9.54
N ARG A 140 -36.62 -7.92 8.61
CA ARG A 140 -37.45 -6.74 8.40
C ARG A 140 -38.80 -6.89 9.08
N THR A 141 -39.25 -5.85 9.78
CA THR A 141 -40.58 -5.77 10.39
C THR A 141 -41.13 -4.36 10.19
N GLY A 142 -41.98 -4.21 9.16
CA GLY A 142 -42.42 -2.90 8.68
C GLY A 142 -41.24 -2.05 8.19
N ASP A 143 -41.08 -0.87 8.79
CA ASP A 143 -40.02 0.10 8.48
C ASP A 143 -38.79 -0.02 9.40
N THR A 144 -38.72 -1.11 10.17
CA THR A 144 -37.57 -1.42 11.01
C THR A 144 -36.83 -2.63 10.45
N ILE A 145 -35.50 -2.51 10.36
CA ILE A 145 -34.58 -3.60 10.08
C ILE A 145 -33.83 -3.92 11.37
N THR A 146 -33.78 -5.19 11.75
CA THR A 146 -32.98 -5.67 12.88
C THR A 146 -31.87 -6.56 12.34
N VAL A 147 -30.62 -6.14 12.51
CA VAL A 147 -29.43 -6.92 12.17
C VAL A 147 -29.15 -7.87 13.33
N GLU A 148 -29.25 -9.17 13.06
CA GLU A 148 -29.17 -10.23 14.08
C GLU A 148 -27.74 -10.69 14.29
N THR A 149 -27.01 -10.90 13.19
CA THR A 149 -25.60 -11.27 13.16
C THR A 149 -24.87 -10.43 12.13
N ILE A 150 -23.59 -10.17 12.38
CA ILE A 150 -22.70 -9.50 11.43
C ILE A 150 -21.29 -10.05 11.58
N ASP A 151 -20.60 -10.24 10.46
CA ASP A 151 -19.17 -10.53 10.41
C ASP A 151 -18.49 -9.42 9.59
N VAL A 152 -17.54 -8.71 10.19
CA VAL A 152 -16.79 -7.62 9.53
C VAL A 152 -15.32 -7.97 9.53
N LYS A 153 -14.69 -7.96 8.36
CA LYS A 153 -13.27 -8.30 8.19
C LYS A 153 -12.55 -7.20 7.42
N PRO A 154 -11.32 -6.83 7.81
CA PRO A 154 -10.51 -5.91 7.02
C PRO A 154 -10.12 -6.55 5.69
N ILE A 155 -10.19 -5.76 4.63
CA ILE A 155 -9.62 -6.08 3.32
C ILE A 155 -8.34 -5.25 3.20
N TYR A 156 -7.20 -5.93 3.03
CA TYR A 156 -5.90 -5.26 2.95
C TYR A 156 -5.47 -5.03 1.51
N SER A 157 -4.86 -3.87 1.25
CA SER A 157 -4.33 -3.57 -0.08
C SER A 157 -3.19 -4.50 -0.45
N ARG A 158 -3.22 -4.98 -1.70
CA ARG A 158 -2.15 -5.79 -2.30
C ARG A 158 -1.09 -4.94 -3.02
N VAL A 159 -1.39 -3.65 -3.22
CA VAL A 159 -0.54 -2.66 -3.88
C VAL A 159 -0.73 -1.35 -3.11
N PRO A 160 -0.22 -1.26 -1.86
CA PRO A 160 -0.33 -0.04 -1.07
C PRO A 160 0.41 1.10 -1.75
N GLU A 161 -0.14 2.30 -1.69
CA GLU A 161 0.44 3.51 -2.25
C GLU A 161 1.43 4.14 -1.26
N PRO A 162 2.71 4.25 -1.64
CA PRO A 162 3.70 4.92 -0.82
C PRO A 162 3.79 6.41 -1.13
N VAL A 163 3.98 7.23 -0.10
CA VAL A 163 4.37 8.64 -0.20
C VAL A 163 5.70 8.85 0.49
N MET A 164 6.64 9.52 -0.16
CA MET A 164 7.98 9.78 0.36
C MET A 164 8.19 11.26 0.68
N PHE A 165 8.77 11.52 1.84
CA PHE A 165 9.24 12.83 2.28
C PHE A 165 10.73 12.77 2.59
N VAL A 166 11.44 13.85 2.30
CA VAL A 166 12.87 14.00 2.58
C VAL A 166 13.04 15.15 3.54
N VAL A 167 13.39 14.85 4.78
CA VAL A 167 13.42 15.83 5.87
C VAL A 167 14.87 16.07 6.29
N PRO A 168 15.38 17.30 6.25
CA PRO A 168 16.70 17.62 6.81
C PRO A 168 16.77 17.26 8.30
N ALA A 169 17.81 16.56 8.74
CA ALA A 169 17.88 16.05 10.11
C ALA A 169 17.81 17.16 11.17
N HIS A 170 18.37 18.35 10.89
CA HIS A 170 18.28 19.50 11.80
C HIS A 170 16.85 20.04 12.00
N ARG A 171 15.89 19.73 11.11
CA ARG A 171 14.46 20.06 11.27
C ARG A 171 13.72 19.05 12.16
N ILE A 172 14.36 17.93 12.48
CA ILE A 172 13.90 16.90 13.42
C ILE A 172 14.62 17.17 14.74
N SER A 173 14.25 18.27 15.41
CA SER A 173 14.91 18.66 16.65
C SER A 173 14.49 17.73 17.79
N PRO A 174 15.45 17.08 18.51
CA PRO A 174 15.14 16.22 19.64
C PRO A 174 14.64 16.98 20.87
N ASP A 175 14.84 18.30 20.94
CA ASP A 175 14.76 19.06 22.20
C ASP A 175 13.43 19.80 22.44
N ARG A 176 12.42 19.69 21.55
CA ARG A 176 11.18 20.49 21.72
C ARG A 176 9.84 19.74 21.66
N ASP A 177 9.65 18.76 20.77
CA ASP A 177 8.26 18.25 20.54
C ASP A 177 8.11 16.72 20.46
N GLY A 178 9.19 15.94 20.53
CA GLY A 178 9.12 14.49 20.29
C GLY A 178 8.62 14.16 18.87
N LEU A 179 8.66 12.88 18.49
CA LEU A 179 7.97 12.45 17.27
C LEU A 179 6.47 12.28 17.58
N PRO A 180 5.57 12.73 16.69
CA PRO A 180 4.14 12.48 16.86
C PRO A 180 3.81 11.00 17.07
N SER A 181 2.86 10.72 17.95
CA SER A 181 2.45 9.37 18.30
C SER A 181 1.31 8.81 17.44
N THR A 182 0.94 9.52 16.36
CA THR A 182 -0.14 9.11 15.44
C THR A 182 0.36 9.15 14.00
N PHE A 183 -0.22 8.32 13.13
CA PHE A 183 0.13 8.33 11.71
C PHE A 183 -0.09 9.71 11.08
N THR A 184 -1.27 10.31 11.31
CA THR A 184 -1.60 11.65 10.79
C THR A 184 -0.61 12.70 11.28
N GLY A 185 -0.29 12.71 12.57
CA GLY A 185 0.70 13.64 13.12
C GLY A 185 2.09 13.43 12.51
N MET A 186 2.50 12.18 12.28
CA MET A 186 3.78 11.88 11.61
C MET A 186 3.79 12.36 10.15
N LEU A 187 2.68 12.20 9.42
CA LEU A 187 2.55 12.64 8.04
C LEU A 187 2.60 14.18 7.94
N GLU A 188 1.84 14.88 8.78
CA GLU A 188 1.86 16.34 8.87
C GLU A 188 3.23 16.87 9.29
N PHE A 189 3.89 16.21 10.23
CA PHE A 189 5.25 16.54 10.66
C PHE A 189 6.24 16.42 9.50
N ALA A 190 6.18 15.33 8.74
CA ALA A 190 7.05 15.12 7.59
C ALA A 190 6.75 16.14 6.49
N ALA A 191 5.48 16.32 6.12
CA ALA A 191 5.06 17.24 5.08
C ALA A 191 5.44 18.70 5.36
N SER A 192 5.31 19.16 6.62
CA SER A 192 5.66 20.53 7.01
C SER A 192 7.17 20.80 7.08
N ARG A 193 8.01 19.76 7.10
CA ARG A 193 9.47 19.89 7.27
C ARG A 193 10.26 19.39 6.08
N ALA A 194 9.64 18.64 5.19
CA ALA A 194 10.28 18.13 4.00
C ALA A 194 10.83 19.25 3.12
N VAL A 195 11.87 18.92 2.38
CA VAL A 195 12.38 19.73 1.28
C VAL A 195 11.97 19.08 -0.04
N ASN A 196 11.76 19.89 -1.07
CA ASN A 196 11.52 19.35 -2.39
C ASN A 196 12.87 18.91 -3.00
N PRO A 197 13.09 17.61 -3.26
CA PRO A 197 14.38 17.13 -3.74
C PRO A 197 14.78 17.64 -5.12
N THR A 198 13.83 18.19 -5.90
CA THR A 198 14.10 18.75 -7.22
C THR A 198 14.35 20.26 -7.21
N GLN A 199 14.02 20.95 -6.12
CA GLN A 199 14.21 22.38 -6.01
C GLN A 199 15.53 22.67 -5.30
N ARG A 200 16.38 23.48 -5.94
CA ARG A 200 17.60 23.98 -5.32
C ARG A 200 17.21 25.07 -4.32
N GLU A 201 16.98 24.68 -3.07
CA GLU A 201 16.80 25.64 -1.98
C GLU A 201 18.14 26.36 -1.71
N ALA A 202 18.10 27.70 -1.60
CA ALA A 202 19.28 28.49 -1.29
C ALA A 202 19.90 28.03 0.04
N GLY A 203 21.18 27.71 0.04
CA GLY A 203 21.87 27.19 1.22
C GLY A 203 21.67 25.70 1.48
N PHE A 204 21.14 24.92 0.52
CA PHE A 204 21.07 23.45 0.56
C PHE A 204 22.10 22.75 -0.34
N ASP A 205 23.11 23.47 -0.83
CA ASP A 205 24.21 22.87 -1.56
C ASP A 205 25.04 21.94 -0.64
N GLY A 206 25.54 20.84 -1.22
CA GLY A 206 26.45 19.89 -0.55
C GLY A 206 25.81 18.62 0.03
N VAL A 207 26.65 17.81 0.68
CA VAL A 207 26.23 16.59 1.39
C VAL A 207 25.67 16.99 2.76
N ARG A 208 24.46 16.54 3.08
CA ARG A 208 23.78 16.84 4.35
C ARG A 208 23.10 15.61 4.90
N GLU A 209 22.81 15.66 6.19
CA GLU A 209 22.07 14.62 6.88
C GLU A 209 20.56 14.82 6.69
N TYR A 210 19.91 13.76 6.22
CA TYR A 210 18.48 13.71 5.98
C TYR A 210 17.89 12.46 6.64
N VAL A 211 16.60 12.54 6.94
CA VAL A 211 15.74 11.39 7.21
C VAL A 211 14.74 11.31 6.08
N VAL A 212 14.75 10.18 5.38
CA VAL A 212 13.75 9.85 4.37
C VAL A 212 12.65 9.07 5.05
N MET A 213 11.42 9.56 4.92
CA MET A 213 10.23 8.97 5.53
C MET A 213 9.30 8.49 4.42
N VAL A 214 8.95 7.21 4.43
CA VAL A 214 7.99 6.62 3.49
C VAL A 214 6.77 6.13 4.23
N PHE A 215 5.61 6.63 3.84
CA PHE A 215 4.30 6.33 4.41
C PHE A 215 3.54 5.42 3.45
N LEU A 216 2.92 4.36 3.95
CA LEU A 216 1.91 3.62 3.19
C LEU A 216 0.52 4.21 3.52
N LEU A 217 -0.16 4.77 2.52
CA LEU A 217 -1.49 5.37 2.70
C LEU A 217 -2.60 4.32 2.84
N ASP A 218 -2.40 3.14 2.26
CA ASP A 218 -3.32 2.01 2.43
C ASP A 218 -3.00 1.19 3.68
N ARG A 219 -4.05 0.78 4.39
CA ARG A 219 -3.93 -0.20 5.47
C ARG A 219 -3.47 -1.55 4.90
N ILE A 220 -2.40 -2.11 5.47
CA ILE A 220 -1.85 -3.41 5.07
C ILE A 220 -2.00 -4.47 6.16
N SER A 221 -1.93 -5.73 5.75
CA SER A 221 -2.09 -6.89 6.64
C SER A 221 -1.02 -6.90 7.74
N PRO A 222 -1.37 -7.25 8.99
CA PRO A 222 -0.39 -7.46 10.06
C PRO A 222 0.71 -8.45 9.66
N SER A 223 0.37 -9.42 8.80
CA SER A 223 1.30 -10.44 8.32
C SER A 223 2.09 -10.06 7.06
N ALA A 224 1.78 -8.90 6.45
CA ALA A 224 2.54 -8.37 5.32
C ALA A 224 3.92 -7.87 5.78
N LYS A 225 4.86 -7.72 4.86
CA LYS A 225 6.16 -7.08 5.12
C LYS A 225 6.31 -5.84 4.28
N PHE A 226 6.96 -4.84 4.84
CA PHE A 226 7.31 -3.60 4.17
C PHE A 226 8.81 -3.38 4.39
N ASP A 227 9.56 -3.31 3.29
CA ASP A 227 10.98 -3.03 3.29
C ASP A 227 11.22 -1.70 2.58
N PHE A 228 12.04 -0.84 3.17
CA PHE A 228 12.51 0.39 2.54
C PHE A 228 14.03 0.39 2.44
N MET A 229 14.53 0.69 1.24
CA MET A 229 15.95 0.59 0.93
C MET A 229 16.40 1.66 -0.06
N VAL A 230 17.71 1.93 -0.06
CA VAL A 230 18.37 2.80 -1.04
C VAL A 230 19.32 1.98 -1.93
N ALA A 231 19.37 2.28 -3.22
CA ALA A 231 20.23 1.59 -4.18
C ALA A 231 20.75 2.55 -5.26
N GLU A 232 21.84 2.17 -5.92
CA GLU A 232 22.41 2.92 -7.06
C GLU A 232 21.69 2.60 -8.37
N GLU A 233 21.09 1.41 -8.49
CA GLU A 233 20.35 0.97 -9.67
C GLU A 233 18.85 1.05 -9.47
N SER A 234 18.10 1.52 -10.47
CA SER A 234 16.64 1.66 -10.37
C SER A 234 15.89 0.31 -10.34
N ALA A 235 16.39 -0.68 -11.07
CA ALA A 235 15.70 -1.95 -11.33
C ALA A 235 16.06 -3.08 -10.36
N SER A 236 17.13 -2.93 -9.56
CA SER A 236 17.53 -3.97 -8.63
C SER A 236 16.51 -4.15 -7.50
N HIS A 237 16.33 -5.37 -7.00
CA HIS A 237 15.48 -5.65 -5.84
C HIS A 237 16.27 -5.54 -4.51
N GLY A 238 17.58 -5.33 -4.60
CA GLY A 238 18.48 -5.12 -3.47
C GLY A 238 18.74 -3.64 -3.21
N GLY A 239 19.30 -3.38 -2.03
CA GLY A 239 19.68 -2.04 -1.57
C GLY A 239 20.10 -2.06 -0.11
N TYR A 240 20.66 -0.94 0.35
CA TYR A 240 20.99 -0.72 1.75
C TYR A 240 19.72 -0.42 2.56
N LYS A 241 19.52 -1.13 3.67
CA LYS A 241 18.36 -0.98 4.57
C LYS A 241 18.66 -1.12 6.06
N GLU A 242 19.92 -1.24 6.46
CA GLU A 242 20.29 -1.55 7.85
C GLU A 242 19.94 -0.42 8.83
N SER A 243 19.96 0.82 8.35
CA SER A 243 19.55 2.00 9.12
C SER A 243 18.05 2.30 9.03
N THR A 244 17.26 1.43 8.40
CA THR A 244 15.81 1.63 8.32
C THR A 244 15.15 1.31 9.65
N ARG A 245 14.24 2.18 10.11
CA ARG A 245 13.34 1.95 11.23
C ARG A 245 11.91 1.95 10.73
N TYR A 246 11.05 1.16 11.38
CA TYR A 246 9.66 1.00 10.98
C TYR A 246 8.74 1.38 12.15
N MET A 247 7.63 2.02 11.82
CA MET A 247 6.53 2.31 12.74
C MET A 247 5.25 1.71 12.17
N ASP A 248 4.40 1.14 13.02
CA ASP A 248 3.12 0.57 12.63
C ASP A 248 2.02 1.23 13.47
N PHE A 249 1.05 1.83 12.79
CA PHE A 249 -0.14 2.41 13.37
C PHE A 249 -1.32 1.59 12.85
N ASP A 250 -1.62 0.45 13.46
CA ASP A 250 -2.77 -0.41 13.13
C ASP A 250 -2.87 -0.86 11.67
N GLY A 251 -1.73 -1.07 11.02
CA GLY A 251 -1.62 -1.50 9.62
C GLY A 251 -1.23 -0.38 8.66
N TRP A 252 -1.19 0.89 9.10
CA TRP A 252 -0.54 1.96 8.35
C TRP A 252 0.91 2.07 8.79
N ARG A 253 1.83 1.78 7.87
CA ARG A 253 3.26 1.68 8.20
C ARG A 253 4.07 2.84 7.66
N ILE A 254 5.07 3.22 8.44
CA ILE A 254 6.08 4.21 8.08
C ILE A 254 7.44 3.54 8.10
N ALA A 255 8.28 3.82 7.10
CA ALA A 255 9.70 3.53 7.13
C ALA A 255 10.51 4.82 7.21
N LEU A 256 11.55 4.82 8.04
CA LEU A 256 12.46 5.95 8.24
C LEU A 256 13.88 5.49 7.95
N LEU A 257 14.58 6.18 7.06
CA LEU A 257 15.98 5.93 6.73
C LEU A 257 16.78 7.22 6.91
N SER A 258 17.70 7.23 7.88
CA SER A 258 18.66 8.32 8.07
C SER A 258 19.89 8.11 7.18
N GLY A 259 20.39 9.17 6.56
CA GLY A 259 21.62 9.11 5.77
C GLY A 259 22.19 10.47 5.43
N LYS A 260 23.46 10.49 5.03
CA LYS A 260 24.13 11.69 4.52
C LYS A 260 24.26 11.60 3.01
N PHE A 261 23.60 12.50 2.28
CA PHE A 261 23.63 12.53 0.82
C PHE A 261 23.41 13.95 0.28
N ARG A 262 23.56 14.12 -1.03
CA ARG A 262 23.26 15.36 -1.76
C ARG A 262 21.92 15.18 -2.49
N LEU A 263 21.04 16.18 -2.47
CA LEU A 263 19.71 16.10 -3.09
C LEU A 263 19.74 16.40 -4.59
N VAL A 264 20.44 17.46 -4.96
CA VAL A 264 20.55 17.96 -6.34
C VAL A 264 21.96 17.65 -6.84
N GLY A 265 22.05 16.85 -7.90
CA GLY A 265 23.27 16.73 -8.68
C GLY A 265 23.60 18.09 -9.29
N ASP A 266 24.84 18.55 -9.15
CA ASP A 266 25.25 19.76 -9.85
C ASP A 266 25.43 19.38 -11.31
N ALA A 267 24.50 19.77 -12.18
CA ALA A 267 24.57 19.48 -13.62
C ALA A 267 25.87 20.00 -14.25
N ALA A 268 26.55 20.94 -13.58
CA ALA A 268 27.82 21.54 -13.99
C ALA A 268 29.07 20.82 -13.44
N SER A 269 28.94 19.80 -12.59
CA SER A 269 30.08 19.02 -12.09
C SER A 269 29.80 17.53 -12.26
N PRO A 270 29.97 16.98 -13.49
CA PRO A 270 30.03 15.54 -13.69
C PRO A 270 31.14 15.00 -12.80
N MET A 271 30.76 14.20 -11.81
CA MET A 271 31.70 13.50 -10.95
C MET A 271 32.33 12.41 -11.83
N THR A 272 33.49 12.71 -12.41
CA THR A 272 34.26 11.72 -13.18
C THR A 272 34.69 10.61 -12.23
N THR A 273 34.01 9.47 -12.33
CA THR A 273 34.50 8.24 -11.71
C THR A 273 35.82 7.86 -12.38
N LEU A 274 36.76 7.31 -11.60
CA LEU A 274 38.00 6.70 -12.10
C LEU A 274 37.64 5.47 -12.94
N GLY A 275 37.18 5.71 -14.16
CA GLY A 275 36.55 4.71 -15.03
C GLY A 275 35.91 5.28 -16.30
N GLY A 276 35.67 6.59 -16.38
CA GLY A 276 35.27 7.26 -17.63
C GLY A 276 33.78 7.19 -17.98
N ASP A 277 32.94 6.57 -17.15
CA ASP A 277 31.49 6.67 -17.28
C ASP A 277 30.97 7.81 -16.38
N GLU A 278 30.53 8.89 -17.02
CA GLU A 278 29.88 10.06 -16.42
C GLU A 278 28.45 9.73 -15.95
N ALA A 279 28.28 8.68 -15.15
CA ALA A 279 27.00 8.41 -14.51
C ALA A 279 26.91 9.26 -13.23
N GLU A 280 26.13 10.35 -13.27
CA GLU A 280 25.64 11.01 -12.06
C GLU A 280 25.18 9.93 -11.07
N SER A 281 25.75 9.91 -9.86
CA SER A 281 25.39 8.93 -8.83
C SER A 281 23.95 9.17 -8.37
N ARG A 282 23.00 8.54 -9.07
CA ARG A 282 21.58 8.58 -8.73
C ARG A 282 21.33 7.66 -7.56
N LEU A 283 20.63 8.17 -6.55
CA LEU A 283 20.13 7.34 -5.45
C LEU A 283 18.67 7.02 -5.71
N TYR A 284 18.37 5.72 -5.74
CA TYR A 284 17.02 5.21 -5.86
C TYR A 284 16.52 4.73 -4.51
N PHE A 285 15.47 5.37 -4.01
CA PHE A 285 14.74 4.96 -2.82
C PHE A 285 13.59 4.06 -3.23
N LYS A 286 13.52 2.87 -2.64
CA LYS A 286 12.60 1.81 -3.06
C LYS A 286 11.75 1.33 -1.90
N ALA A 287 10.45 1.36 -2.10
CA ALA A 287 9.46 0.77 -1.21
C ALA A 287 9.06 -0.61 -1.76
N ILE A 288 9.45 -1.66 -1.04
CA ILE A 288 9.15 -3.05 -1.39
C ILE A 288 8.09 -3.58 -0.44
N TYR A 289 6.98 -4.06 -0.99
CA TYR A 289 5.87 -4.64 -0.27
C TYR A 289 5.77 -6.13 -0.53
N ILE A 290 5.59 -6.92 0.53
CA ILE A 290 5.29 -8.35 0.45
C ILE A 290 3.90 -8.53 1.06
N PRO A 291 2.88 -8.94 0.27
CA PRO A 291 1.53 -9.16 0.76
C PRO A 291 1.46 -10.10 1.98
N GLY A 292 0.39 -10.00 2.76
CA GLY A 292 0.18 -10.87 3.90
C GLY A 292 -0.19 -12.30 3.50
N ARG A 293 -0.44 -13.14 4.50
CA ARG A 293 -0.80 -14.56 4.32
C ARG A 293 -2.14 -14.74 3.59
N GLU A 294 -3.01 -13.74 3.65
CA GLU A 294 -4.28 -13.70 2.91
C GLU A 294 -4.10 -13.69 1.38
N ALA A 295 -2.90 -13.39 0.87
CA ALA A 295 -2.58 -13.49 -0.55
C ALA A 295 -2.22 -14.92 -1.01
N GLY A 296 -2.18 -15.90 -0.10
CA GLY A 296 -1.85 -17.29 -0.38
C GLY A 296 -0.43 -17.70 0.02
N PHE A 297 -0.06 -18.94 -0.31
CA PHE A 297 1.22 -19.55 0.09
C PHE A 297 2.44 -18.87 -0.56
N ILE A 298 2.32 -18.51 -1.84
CA ILE A 298 3.38 -17.84 -2.61
C ILE A 298 3.17 -16.33 -2.50
N ARG A 299 4.06 -15.65 -1.79
CA ARG A 299 4.03 -14.20 -1.60
C ARG A 299 5.18 -13.57 -2.36
N ILE A 300 4.87 -12.94 -3.49
CA ILE A 300 5.86 -12.31 -4.37
C ILE A 300 6.09 -10.87 -3.90
N PRO A 301 7.33 -10.46 -3.57
CA PRO A 301 7.66 -9.07 -3.31
C PRO A 301 7.34 -8.18 -4.52
N LYS A 302 6.81 -6.98 -4.26
CA LYS A 302 6.47 -5.99 -5.27
C LYS A 302 7.10 -4.65 -4.92
N MET A 303 7.69 -3.99 -5.92
CA MET A 303 8.09 -2.59 -5.79
C MET A 303 6.84 -1.73 -5.92
N VAL A 304 6.41 -1.12 -4.81
CA VAL A 304 5.21 -0.25 -4.77
C VAL A 304 5.57 1.22 -4.86
N GLY A 305 6.83 1.58 -4.65
CA GLY A 305 7.33 2.94 -4.80
C GLY A 305 8.79 2.95 -5.24
N ARG A 306 9.12 3.89 -6.12
CA ARG A 306 10.47 4.13 -6.63
C ARG A 306 10.68 5.62 -6.80
N TYR A 307 11.63 6.17 -6.06
CA TYR A 307 11.94 7.60 -6.08
C TYR A 307 13.42 7.79 -6.44
N CYS A 308 13.70 8.69 -7.38
CA CYS A 308 15.05 9.00 -7.83
C CYS A 308 15.47 10.34 -7.23
N MET A 309 16.68 10.41 -6.70
CA MET A 309 17.32 11.64 -6.24
C MET A 309 18.53 11.94 -7.12
N GLY A 310 18.66 13.20 -7.56
CA GLY A 310 19.82 13.66 -8.33
C GLY A 310 19.79 13.35 -9.83
N GLY A 311 18.66 13.48 -10.52
CA GLY A 311 18.61 13.43 -11.99
C GLY A 311 17.39 14.16 -12.57
N PRO A 312 17.39 14.53 -13.88
CA PRO A 312 16.21 15.06 -14.56
C PRO A 312 15.06 14.06 -14.46
N GLN A 313 13.86 14.53 -14.11
CA GLN A 313 12.66 13.69 -14.09
C GLN A 313 12.37 13.21 -15.51
N GLY A 314 12.33 11.89 -15.69
CA GLY A 314 11.89 11.22 -16.92
C GLY A 314 10.57 10.49 -16.69
#